data_AF-A0A2H0FVW3-F1
#
_entry.id   AF-A0A2H0FVW3-F1
#
_cell.length_a   1.000
_cell.length_b   1.000
_cell.length_c   1.000
_cell.angle_alpha   90.00
_cell.angle_beta   90.00
_cell.angle_gamma   90.00
#
_symmetry.space_group_name_H-M   'P 1'
#
loop_
_entity.id
_entity.type
_entity.pdbx_description
1 polymer ?
#
loop_
_entity_poly.entity_id
_entity_poly.type
_entity_poly.pdbx_seq_one_letter_code
_entity_poly.pdbx_strand_id
1 'polypeptide(L)'
;MKNILVAISGLTPQIVTETLFALTTQKNIVIDELFILTTQRGKLVLLGKDKSPKTPNVSFLSQLKELCSVNNVKLPNFNSNKNLIVANEETIELFDIKTDSENILFPNKTAELIKKLTANQNSIIHASISGGRKSMSAHLALVMSLFARKNDKLYHILTDEKFEFNNFYPKTKEEKEALIIAEIPFVKMRSLNAPILKESLSYSKLVEKAQLRLKLLSDEAKLVIDLRKREIRYKDKSVFFTPIELVIYLTFCEIKIESDKKIGVSELQSKEFAEKLLFKLTEYFNYYYDLKDSHHWSIKGISSEYFRSIRSKINSKLNSILTPEELFEFQITTERIYGDSSYKIVTPKEKIGINYD
;
A
#
# COMPACT_ATOMS: atom_id res chain seq x y z
N MET A 1 -9.21 -12.51 -19.45
CA MET A 1 -8.31 -11.58 -18.75
C MET A 1 -7.09 -11.32 -19.63
N LYS A 2 -6.60 -10.08 -19.68
CA LYS A 2 -5.44 -9.68 -20.50
C LYS A 2 -4.13 -9.94 -19.76
N ASN A 3 -3.16 -10.63 -20.34
CA ASN A 3 -1.84 -10.83 -19.73
C ASN A 3 -0.86 -9.77 -20.24
N ILE A 4 -0.22 -9.05 -19.32
CA ILE A 4 0.68 -7.94 -19.62
C ILE A 4 2.06 -8.30 -19.09
N LEU A 5 3.06 -8.37 -19.96
CA LEU A 5 4.46 -8.52 -19.57
C LEU A 5 5.05 -7.14 -19.28
N VAL A 6 5.59 -6.96 -18.08
CA VAL A 6 6.42 -5.80 -17.72
C VAL A 6 7.84 -6.30 -17.48
N ALA A 7 8.77 -5.94 -18.36
CA ALA A 7 10.16 -6.35 -18.24
C ALA A 7 11.06 -5.13 -18.04
N ILE A 8 12.22 -5.34 -17.44
CA ILE A 8 13.30 -4.35 -17.42
C ILE A 8 14.30 -4.73 -18.51
N SER A 9 14.81 -3.74 -19.23
CA SER A 9 15.93 -3.92 -20.15
C SER A 9 17.04 -2.93 -19.86
N GLY A 10 18.27 -3.46 -19.80
CA GLY A 10 19.49 -2.67 -19.84
C GLY A 10 20.06 -2.64 -21.24
N LEU A 11 21.36 -2.92 -21.33
CA LEU A 11 22.10 -3.03 -22.61
C LEU A 11 21.93 -4.40 -23.29
N THR A 12 21.22 -5.33 -22.65
CA THR A 12 21.01 -6.71 -23.12
C THR A 12 19.51 -6.98 -23.28
N PRO A 13 18.88 -6.60 -24.41
CA PRO A 13 17.45 -6.85 -24.62
C PRO A 13 17.05 -8.32 -24.71
N GLN A 14 18.01 -9.23 -24.94
CA GLN A 14 17.81 -10.68 -24.97
C GLN A 14 16.97 -11.18 -23.79
N ILE A 15 17.22 -10.65 -22.59
CA ILE A 15 16.50 -11.08 -21.38
C ILE A 15 14.98 -10.86 -21.47
N VAL A 16 14.53 -9.87 -22.24
CA VAL A 16 13.10 -9.58 -22.46
C VAL A 16 12.48 -10.64 -23.38
N THR A 17 13.17 -11.01 -24.46
CA THR A 17 12.74 -12.06 -25.39
C THR A 17 12.81 -13.45 -24.77
N GLU A 18 13.82 -13.72 -23.95
CA GLU A 18 13.89 -14.93 -23.10
C GLU A 18 12.74 -15.01 -22.11
N THR A 19 12.43 -13.89 -21.43
CA THR A 19 11.27 -13.82 -20.53
C THR A 19 9.98 -14.15 -21.28
N LEU A 20 9.79 -13.55 -22.46
CA LEU A 20 8.61 -13.82 -23.29
C LEU A 20 8.55 -15.29 -23.71
N PHE A 21 9.68 -15.84 -24.19
CA PHE A 21 9.78 -17.24 -24.57
C PHE A 21 9.42 -18.18 -23.42
N ALA A 22 9.97 -17.96 -22.23
CA ALA A 22 9.68 -18.78 -21.06
C ALA A 22 8.18 -18.73 -20.69
N LEU A 23 7.59 -17.53 -20.70
CA LEU A 23 6.16 -17.36 -20.42
C LEU A 23 5.28 -18.03 -21.49
N THR A 24 5.55 -17.82 -22.77
CA THR A 24 4.68 -18.33 -23.85
C THR A 24 4.89 -19.81 -24.13
N THR A 25 6.13 -20.28 -24.12
CA THR A 25 6.50 -21.61 -24.60
C THR A 25 6.66 -22.62 -23.46
N GLN A 26 7.25 -22.22 -22.32
CA GLN A 26 7.43 -23.14 -21.17
C GLN A 26 6.22 -23.12 -20.23
N LYS A 27 5.58 -21.95 -20.03
CA LYS A 27 4.42 -21.80 -19.13
C LYS A 27 3.07 -21.74 -19.86
N ASN A 28 3.05 -21.73 -21.19
CA ASN A 28 1.83 -21.63 -22.01
C ASN A 28 0.96 -20.40 -21.66
N ILE A 29 1.59 -19.28 -21.30
CA ILE A 29 0.92 -18.02 -20.98
C ILE A 29 0.98 -17.12 -22.22
N VAL A 30 -0.18 -16.88 -22.83
CA VAL A 30 -0.30 -15.93 -23.95
C VAL A 30 -0.12 -14.51 -23.41
N ILE A 31 0.85 -13.75 -23.92
CA ILE A 31 1.08 -12.35 -23.57
C ILE A 31 0.41 -11.44 -24.59
N ASP A 32 -0.48 -10.54 -24.12
CA ASP A 32 -1.24 -9.64 -24.98
C ASP A 32 -0.56 -8.29 -25.20
N GLU A 33 0.23 -7.84 -24.23
CA GLU A 33 0.89 -6.54 -24.26
C GLU A 33 2.21 -6.59 -23.52
N LEU A 34 3.22 -5.88 -24.05
CA LEU A 34 4.55 -5.81 -23.49
C LEU A 34 4.85 -4.35 -23.13
N PHE A 35 5.36 -4.12 -21.92
CA PHE A 35 5.99 -2.87 -21.50
C PHE A 35 7.43 -3.15 -21.09
N ILE A 36 8.34 -2.25 -21.48
CA ILE A 36 9.74 -2.34 -21.11
C ILE A 36 10.15 -1.07 -20.36
N LEU A 37 10.61 -1.24 -19.14
CA LEU A 37 11.26 -0.21 -18.33
C LEU A 37 12.75 -0.19 -18.68
N THR A 38 13.29 0.97 -19.02
CA THR A 38 14.68 1.10 -19.50
C THR A 38 15.24 2.48 -19.18
N THR A 39 16.56 2.62 -19.29
CA THR A 39 17.24 3.92 -19.34
C THR A 39 17.22 4.50 -20.76
N GLN A 40 17.64 5.76 -20.90
CA GLN A 40 17.75 6.42 -22.20
C GLN A 40 18.69 5.68 -23.16
N ARG A 41 19.85 5.22 -22.66
CA ARG A 41 20.78 4.41 -23.45
C ARG A 41 20.20 3.03 -23.78
N GLY A 42 19.56 2.35 -22.82
CA GLY A 42 18.90 1.07 -23.10
C GLY A 42 17.80 1.19 -24.16
N LYS A 43 17.10 2.33 -24.24
CA LYS A 43 16.18 2.63 -25.36
C LYS A 43 16.91 2.68 -26.71
N LEU A 44 18.10 3.27 -26.80
CA LEU A 44 18.88 3.26 -28.04
C LEU A 44 19.25 1.84 -28.44
N VAL A 45 19.64 0.99 -27.49
CA VAL A 45 19.93 -0.44 -27.73
C VAL A 45 18.68 -1.19 -28.23
N LEU A 46 17.54 -1.03 -27.56
CA LEU A 46 16.27 -1.64 -27.99
C LEU A 46 15.85 -1.22 -29.40
N LEU A 47 16.18 0.00 -29.80
CA LEU A 47 15.91 0.52 -31.14
C LEU A 47 16.97 0.11 -32.18
N GLY A 48 18.05 -0.56 -31.78
CA GLY A 48 19.19 -0.89 -32.67
C GLY A 48 19.95 0.35 -33.12
N LYS A 49 20.01 1.39 -32.28
CA LYS A 49 20.63 2.69 -32.57
C LYS A 49 21.83 3.03 -31.68
N ASP A 50 22.13 2.21 -30.68
CA ASP A 50 23.36 2.36 -29.90
C ASP A 50 24.57 1.98 -30.78
N LYS A 51 25.66 2.75 -30.69
CA LYS A 51 26.84 2.58 -31.54
C LYS A 51 27.92 1.71 -30.89
N SER A 52 27.71 1.24 -29.66
CA SER A 52 28.69 0.44 -28.95
C SER A 52 28.84 -0.94 -29.61
N PRO A 53 30.07 -1.44 -29.83
CA PRO A 53 30.28 -2.79 -30.35
C PRO A 53 29.83 -3.88 -29.37
N LYS A 54 29.60 -3.53 -28.08
CA LYS A 54 29.14 -4.44 -27.04
C LYS A 54 27.61 -4.54 -26.96
N THR A 55 26.89 -3.87 -27.86
CA THR A 55 25.43 -3.88 -27.91
C THR A 55 24.95 -4.38 -29.26
N PRO A 56 23.78 -5.04 -29.32
CA PRO A 56 23.25 -5.52 -30.59
C PRO A 56 22.91 -4.35 -31.52
N ASN A 57 23.33 -4.47 -32.79
CA ASN A 57 23.01 -3.53 -33.87
C ASN A 57 21.67 -3.85 -34.56
N VAL A 58 20.85 -4.71 -33.95
CA VAL A 58 19.54 -5.11 -34.47
C VAL A 58 18.44 -4.60 -33.55
N SER A 59 17.31 -4.22 -34.14
CA SER A 59 16.17 -3.76 -33.35
C SER A 59 15.55 -4.91 -32.57
N PHE A 60 15.26 -4.68 -31.29
CA PHE A 60 14.50 -5.63 -30.48
C PHE A 60 13.15 -6.00 -31.12
N LEU A 61 12.49 -5.06 -31.80
CA LEU A 61 11.18 -5.32 -32.41
C LEU A 61 11.26 -6.35 -33.56
N SER A 62 12.36 -6.38 -34.33
CA SER A 62 12.51 -7.41 -35.36
C SER A 62 12.71 -8.78 -34.73
N GLN A 63 13.53 -8.87 -33.69
CA GLN A 63 13.79 -10.10 -32.94
C GLN A 63 12.54 -10.61 -32.22
N LEU A 64 11.73 -9.72 -31.66
CA LEU A 64 10.43 -10.05 -31.07
C LEU A 64 9.47 -10.67 -32.08
N LYS A 65 9.38 -10.10 -33.30
CA LYS A 65 8.55 -10.64 -34.38
C LYS A 65 9.04 -12.00 -34.86
N GLU A 66 10.35 -12.15 -35.02
CA GLU A 66 10.99 -13.41 -35.41
C GLU A 66 10.68 -14.51 -34.38
N LEU A 67 10.91 -14.25 -33.08
CA LEU A 67 10.57 -15.16 -31.99
C LEU A 67 9.11 -15.61 -32.06
N CYS A 68 8.18 -14.66 -32.24
CA CYS A 68 6.75 -14.98 -32.24
C CYS A 68 6.38 -15.85 -33.45
N SER A 69 6.93 -15.53 -34.62
CA SER A 69 6.70 -16.29 -35.85
C SER A 69 7.26 -17.71 -35.76
N VAL A 70 8.52 -17.87 -35.31
CA VAL A 70 9.21 -19.17 -35.26
C VAL A 70 8.57 -20.10 -34.24
N ASN A 71 8.10 -19.58 -33.11
CA ASN A 71 7.49 -20.39 -32.05
C ASN A 71 5.96 -20.49 -32.15
N ASN A 72 5.35 -19.92 -33.19
CA ASN A 72 3.90 -19.89 -33.38
C ASN A 72 3.14 -19.33 -32.15
N VAL A 73 3.64 -18.23 -31.58
CA VAL A 73 3.04 -17.55 -30.44
C VAL A 73 2.52 -16.17 -30.83
N LYS A 74 1.51 -15.68 -30.12
CA LYS A 74 0.93 -14.37 -30.37
C LYS A 74 1.98 -13.27 -30.16
N LEU A 75 2.12 -12.38 -31.15
CA LEU A 75 2.89 -11.15 -31.00
C LEU A 75 2.18 -10.21 -30.02
N PRO A 76 2.77 -9.86 -28.86
CA PRO A 76 2.16 -8.91 -27.95
C PRO A 76 2.10 -7.51 -28.57
N ASN A 77 1.08 -6.72 -28.18
CA ASN A 77 1.03 -5.31 -28.53
C ASN A 77 2.25 -4.60 -27.95
N PHE A 78 3.07 -4.02 -28.83
CA PHE A 78 4.27 -3.28 -28.46
C PHE A 78 4.51 -2.14 -29.45
N ASN A 79 4.40 -0.92 -28.95
CA ASN A 79 4.71 0.31 -29.67
C ASN A 79 5.81 1.06 -28.90
N SER A 80 6.97 1.27 -29.53
CA SER A 80 8.14 1.86 -28.87
C SER A 80 7.91 3.26 -28.30
N ASN A 81 6.91 4.01 -28.77
CA ASN A 81 6.58 5.33 -28.23
C ASN A 81 5.70 5.27 -26.97
N LYS A 82 4.95 4.18 -26.77
CA LYS A 82 3.99 4.03 -25.66
C LYS A 82 4.42 3.00 -24.62
N ASN A 83 5.13 1.96 -25.07
CA ASN A 83 5.46 0.78 -24.29
C ASN A 83 6.91 0.77 -23.78
N LEU A 84 7.78 1.63 -24.33
CA LEU A 84 9.09 1.89 -23.73
C LEU A 84 8.96 3.01 -22.70
N ILE A 85 9.01 2.63 -21.42
CA ILE A 85 8.99 3.57 -20.31
C ILE A 85 10.44 3.89 -19.96
N VAL A 86 10.87 5.07 -20.41
CA VAL A 86 12.23 5.56 -20.18
C VAL A 86 12.25 6.33 -18.88
N ALA A 87 13.11 5.89 -17.97
CA ALA A 87 13.55 6.73 -16.86
C ALA A 87 14.91 7.33 -17.21
N ASN A 88 15.09 8.60 -16.87
CA ASN A 88 16.42 9.17 -16.81
C ASN A 88 17.07 8.63 -15.52
N GLU A 89 18.14 7.85 -15.66
CA GLU A 89 19.09 7.61 -14.57
C GLU A 89 20.38 8.29 -15.01
N GLU A 90 20.89 9.23 -14.20
CA GLU A 90 22.28 9.65 -14.37
C GLU A 90 23.23 8.52 -13.94
N THR A 91 24.45 8.66 -14.44
CA THR A 91 25.54 7.72 -14.43
C THR A 91 25.92 7.26 -13.01
N ILE A 92 26.26 5.97 -12.89
CA ILE A 92 26.97 5.43 -11.73
C ILE A 92 28.42 5.91 -11.82
N GLU A 93 28.65 7.20 -11.59
CA GLU A 93 29.92 7.63 -11.03
C GLU A 93 29.62 8.02 -9.59
N LEU A 94 29.60 6.99 -8.74
CA LEU A 94 29.51 7.12 -7.28
C LEU A 94 30.81 7.74 -6.77
N PHE A 95 30.92 9.06 -6.84
CA PHE A 95 31.73 9.83 -5.93
C PHE A 95 30.79 10.83 -5.24
N ASP A 96 30.46 10.52 -4.00
CA ASP A 96 29.62 11.32 -3.10
C ASP A 96 28.10 11.24 -3.37
N ILE A 97 27.44 10.37 -2.60
CA ILE A 97 25.98 10.33 -2.44
C ILE A 97 25.56 11.62 -1.73
N LYS A 98 25.43 12.73 -2.49
CA LYS A 98 25.00 14.02 -1.95
C LYS A 98 23.96 14.80 -2.75
N THR A 99 23.36 14.21 -3.79
CA THR A 99 22.14 14.77 -4.39
C THR A 99 21.14 13.68 -4.75
N ASP A 100 20.28 13.34 -3.77
CA ASP A 100 19.19 12.35 -3.84
C ASP A 100 18.10 12.66 -4.89
N SER A 101 18.15 13.78 -5.61
CA SER A 101 17.05 14.25 -6.47
C SER A 101 16.82 13.40 -7.73
N GLU A 102 17.80 12.63 -8.21
CA GLU A 102 17.77 12.02 -9.55
C GLU A 102 17.57 10.50 -9.54
N ASN A 103 17.95 9.82 -8.45
CA ASN A 103 17.66 8.39 -8.22
C ASN A 103 16.15 8.12 -7.95
N ILE A 104 15.36 9.19 -7.86
CA ILE A 104 13.92 9.19 -7.62
C ILE A 104 13.11 8.89 -8.91
N LEU A 105 13.69 9.08 -10.10
CA LEU A 105 12.93 9.06 -11.36
C LEU A 105 12.48 7.66 -11.80
N PHE A 106 13.36 6.66 -11.72
CA PHE A 106 13.02 5.28 -12.08
C PHE A 106 11.90 4.68 -11.22
N PRO A 107 11.97 4.70 -9.87
CA PRO A 107 10.89 4.16 -9.04
C PRO A 107 9.58 4.92 -9.22
N ASN A 108 9.60 6.24 -9.44
CA ASN A 108 8.39 7.02 -9.76
C ASN A 108 7.74 6.59 -11.08
N LYS A 109 8.53 6.47 -12.16
CA LYS A 109 8.02 6.03 -13.47
C LYS A 109 7.49 4.61 -13.44
N THR A 110 8.17 3.74 -12.69
CA THR A 110 7.72 2.36 -12.46
C THR A 110 6.41 2.34 -11.69
N ALA A 111 6.29 3.11 -10.60
CA ALA A 111 5.06 3.24 -9.82
C ALA A 111 3.90 3.79 -10.66
N GLU A 112 4.14 4.81 -11.49
CA GLU A 112 3.16 5.38 -12.41
C GLU A 112 2.61 4.31 -13.38
N LEU A 113 3.52 3.55 -14.02
CA LEU A 113 3.16 2.47 -14.93
C LEU A 113 2.35 1.38 -14.21
N ILE A 114 2.87 0.83 -13.11
CA ILE A 114 2.22 -0.29 -12.41
C ILE A 114 0.87 0.16 -11.82
N LYS A 115 0.77 1.38 -11.28
CA LYS A 115 -0.51 1.96 -10.84
C LYS A 115 -1.53 1.99 -11.97
N LYS A 116 -1.14 2.46 -13.15
CA LYS A 116 -2.00 2.50 -14.34
C LYS A 116 -2.45 1.11 -14.77
N LEU A 117 -1.52 0.15 -14.87
CA LEU A 117 -1.82 -1.21 -15.33
C LEU A 117 -2.73 -1.97 -14.34
N THR A 118 -2.51 -1.78 -13.04
CA THR A 118 -3.30 -2.43 -11.98
C THR A 118 -4.66 -1.78 -11.74
N ALA A 119 -4.95 -0.62 -12.33
CA ALA A 119 -6.27 0.00 -12.27
C ALA A 119 -7.33 -0.81 -13.05
N ASN A 120 -6.93 -1.49 -14.13
CA ASN A 120 -7.81 -2.38 -14.89
C ASN A 120 -7.87 -3.75 -14.23
N GLN A 121 -8.98 -4.10 -13.58
CA GLN A 121 -9.15 -5.38 -12.87
C GLN A 121 -9.14 -6.63 -13.79
N ASN A 122 -9.35 -6.47 -15.09
CA ASN A 122 -9.39 -7.58 -16.06
C ASN A 122 -8.03 -7.82 -16.74
N SER A 123 -6.95 -7.60 -16.02
CA SER A 123 -5.59 -7.87 -16.48
C SER A 123 -4.78 -8.63 -15.44
N ILE A 124 -3.68 -9.26 -15.86
CA ILE A 124 -2.67 -9.86 -15.00
C ILE A 124 -1.31 -9.31 -15.44
N ILE A 125 -0.52 -8.83 -14.49
CA ILE A 125 0.85 -8.38 -14.74
C ILE A 125 1.79 -9.55 -14.49
N HIS A 126 2.62 -9.85 -15.47
CA HIS A 126 3.77 -10.74 -15.39
C HIS A 126 5.02 -9.85 -15.40
N ALA A 127 5.60 -9.58 -14.24
CA ALA A 127 6.76 -8.71 -14.12
C ALA A 127 8.06 -9.53 -14.10
N SER A 128 9.10 -9.11 -14.81
CA SER A 128 10.42 -9.75 -14.81
C SER A 128 11.51 -8.81 -14.30
N ILE A 129 12.31 -9.29 -13.35
CA ILE A 129 13.38 -8.51 -12.69
C ILE A 129 14.79 -8.81 -13.23
N SER A 130 14.94 -9.64 -14.26
CA SER A 130 16.26 -10.13 -14.70
C SER A 130 17.08 -9.16 -15.55
N GLY A 131 16.53 -8.01 -15.95
CA GLY A 131 17.23 -7.06 -16.82
C GLY A 131 17.54 -5.72 -16.15
N GLY A 132 18.40 -4.93 -16.80
CA GLY A 132 18.77 -3.60 -16.33
C GLY A 132 19.86 -3.61 -15.26
N ARG A 133 20.04 -2.46 -14.59
CA ARG A 133 20.90 -2.36 -13.41
C ARG A 133 20.23 -3.04 -12.23
N LYS A 134 21.01 -3.59 -11.30
CA LYS A 134 20.51 -4.28 -10.08
C LYS A 134 19.50 -3.44 -9.28
N SER A 135 19.72 -2.12 -9.23
CA SER A 135 18.81 -1.16 -8.59
C SER A 135 17.42 -1.11 -9.26
N MET A 136 17.35 -1.15 -10.59
CA MET A 136 16.09 -1.15 -11.33
C MET A 136 15.25 -2.38 -10.98
N SER A 137 15.89 -3.56 -10.93
CA SER A 137 15.27 -4.82 -10.51
C SER A 137 14.70 -4.74 -9.10
N ALA A 138 15.49 -4.19 -8.16
CA ALA A 138 15.04 -3.98 -6.77
C ALA A 138 13.84 -3.02 -6.70
N HIS A 139 13.89 -1.90 -7.43
CA HIS A 139 12.78 -0.94 -7.47
C HIS A 139 11.50 -1.54 -8.06
N LEU A 140 11.58 -2.33 -9.14
CA LEU A 140 10.40 -3.01 -9.69
C LEU A 140 9.79 -3.98 -8.68
N ALA A 141 10.61 -4.76 -7.97
CA ALA A 141 10.10 -5.68 -6.94
C ALA A 141 9.39 -4.93 -5.80
N LEU A 142 9.94 -3.80 -5.33
CA LEU A 142 9.32 -2.99 -4.28
C LEU A 142 8.03 -2.31 -4.75
N VAL A 143 8.02 -1.76 -5.98
CA VAL A 143 6.81 -1.20 -6.59
C VAL A 143 5.75 -2.29 -6.75
N MET A 144 6.11 -3.46 -7.26
CA MET A 144 5.18 -4.60 -7.33
C MET A 144 4.63 -4.94 -5.95
N SER A 145 5.46 -4.93 -4.90
CA SER A 145 4.98 -5.20 -3.53
C SER A 145 3.91 -4.21 -3.05
N LEU A 146 4.00 -2.94 -3.44
CA LEU A 146 2.98 -1.93 -3.10
C LEU A 146 1.70 -2.06 -3.92
N PHE A 147 1.82 -2.34 -5.22
CA PHE A 147 0.70 -2.17 -6.17
C PHE A 147 0.10 -3.46 -6.70
N ALA A 148 0.80 -4.59 -6.64
CA ALA A 148 0.37 -5.84 -7.26
C ALA A 148 -0.92 -6.37 -6.65
N ARG A 149 -1.76 -6.94 -7.51
CA ARG A 149 -2.99 -7.63 -7.17
C ARG A 149 -2.70 -9.11 -6.91
N LYS A 150 -3.70 -9.81 -6.39
CA LYS A 150 -3.63 -11.25 -6.06
C LYS A 150 -3.04 -12.10 -7.19
N ASN A 151 -3.43 -11.86 -8.44
CA ASN A 151 -3.02 -12.67 -9.58
C ASN A 151 -1.73 -12.19 -10.26
N ASP A 152 -1.24 -10.99 -9.95
CA ASP A 152 -0.01 -10.47 -10.56
C ASP A 152 1.21 -11.30 -10.08
N LYS A 153 2.21 -11.46 -10.94
CA LYS A 153 3.34 -12.38 -10.77
C LYS A 153 4.67 -11.66 -10.97
N LEU A 154 5.69 -12.12 -10.26
CA LEU A 154 7.06 -11.63 -10.36
C LEU A 154 7.97 -12.81 -10.73
N TYR A 155 8.85 -12.62 -11.70
CA TYR A 155 9.70 -13.67 -12.26
C TYR A 155 11.16 -13.26 -12.28
N HIS A 156 12.02 -14.26 -12.10
CA HIS A 156 13.45 -14.20 -12.38
C HIS A 156 13.78 -15.25 -13.44
N ILE A 157 14.22 -14.77 -14.58
CA ILE A 157 14.82 -15.54 -15.66
C ILE A 157 16.30 -15.72 -15.36
N LEU A 158 16.74 -16.97 -15.51
CA LEU A 158 18.11 -17.43 -15.37
C LEU A 158 18.48 -18.20 -16.63
N THR A 159 19.69 -17.97 -17.13
CA THR A 159 20.27 -18.73 -18.24
C THR A 159 21.73 -19.01 -17.91
N ASP A 160 22.31 -20.02 -18.56
CA ASP A 160 23.73 -20.35 -18.42
C ASP A 160 24.57 -19.26 -19.13
N GLU A 161 25.67 -18.80 -18.50
CA GLU A 161 26.47 -17.66 -18.97
C GLU A 161 26.96 -17.86 -20.42
N LYS A 162 27.22 -19.11 -20.82
CA LYS A 162 27.67 -19.45 -22.17
C LYS A 162 26.63 -19.17 -23.27
N PHE A 163 25.35 -19.03 -22.91
CA PHE A 163 24.25 -18.69 -23.82
C PHE A 163 23.87 -17.20 -23.75
N GLU A 164 24.41 -16.44 -22.80
CA GLU A 164 24.25 -15.00 -22.79
C GLU A 164 24.91 -14.40 -24.05
N PHE A 165 24.24 -13.43 -24.66
CA PHE A 165 24.70 -12.68 -25.84
C PHE A 165 24.83 -13.47 -27.16
N ASN A 166 24.52 -14.78 -27.20
CA ASN A 166 24.56 -15.57 -28.43
C ASN A 166 23.34 -15.31 -29.34
N ASN A 167 22.15 -15.61 -28.83
CA ASN A 167 20.88 -15.46 -29.54
C ASN A 167 19.97 -14.54 -28.73
N PHE A 168 19.09 -13.78 -29.41
CA PHE A 168 18.08 -12.98 -28.70
C PHE A 168 17.08 -13.83 -27.92
N TYR A 169 16.93 -15.11 -28.28
CA TYR A 169 16.03 -16.05 -27.63
C TYR A 169 16.49 -17.49 -27.87
N PRO A 170 16.04 -18.47 -27.06
CA PRO A 170 16.41 -19.86 -27.25
C PRO A 170 15.96 -20.43 -28.60
N LYS A 171 16.92 -20.90 -29.40
CA LYS A 171 16.72 -21.56 -30.70
C LYS A 171 17.01 -23.06 -30.61
N THR A 172 18.07 -23.46 -29.90
CA THR A 172 18.45 -24.88 -29.77
C THR A 172 17.74 -25.57 -28.60
N LYS A 173 17.78 -26.91 -28.55
CA LYS A 173 17.25 -27.66 -27.41
C LYS A 173 18.01 -27.34 -26.11
N GLU A 174 19.34 -27.23 -26.20
CA GLU A 174 20.21 -26.93 -25.05
C GLU A 174 19.93 -25.53 -24.48
N GLU A 175 19.76 -24.52 -25.32
CA GLU A 175 19.39 -23.16 -24.87
C GLU A 175 18.03 -23.15 -24.17
N LYS A 176 17.07 -23.92 -24.68
CA LYS A 176 15.72 -24.03 -24.10
C LYS A 176 15.73 -24.71 -22.74
N GLU A 177 16.58 -25.72 -22.56
CA GLU A 177 16.75 -26.46 -21.30
C GLU A 177 17.53 -25.65 -20.26
N ALA A 178 18.48 -24.82 -20.69
CA ALA A 178 19.23 -23.93 -19.81
C ALA A 178 18.42 -22.72 -19.32
N LEU A 179 17.39 -22.31 -20.06
CA LEU A 179 16.55 -21.19 -19.67
C LEU A 179 15.55 -21.58 -18.57
N ILE A 180 15.74 -21.04 -17.38
CA ILE A 180 14.92 -21.30 -16.20
C ILE A 180 14.11 -20.05 -15.85
N ILE A 181 12.81 -20.24 -15.63
CA ILE A 181 11.90 -19.22 -15.08
C ILE A 181 11.52 -19.57 -13.64
N ALA A 182 11.94 -18.74 -12.70
CA ALA A 182 11.57 -18.84 -11.30
C ALA A 182 10.51 -17.78 -10.96
N GLU A 183 9.37 -18.19 -10.39
CA GLU A 183 8.41 -17.24 -9.79
C GLU A 183 8.93 -16.83 -8.41
N ILE A 184 9.10 -15.53 -8.19
CA ILE A 184 9.54 -14.99 -6.89
C ILE A 184 8.29 -14.72 -6.04
N PRO A 185 8.16 -15.34 -4.85
CA PRO A 185 7.14 -14.94 -3.90
C PRO A 185 7.47 -13.55 -3.34
N PHE A 186 6.47 -12.67 -3.25
CA PHE A 186 6.62 -11.33 -2.71
C PHE A 186 5.33 -10.88 -2.01
N VAL A 187 5.47 -9.92 -1.09
CA VAL A 187 4.33 -9.42 -0.30
C VAL A 187 3.49 -8.48 -1.14
N LYS A 188 2.18 -8.75 -1.25
CA LYS A 188 1.23 -7.93 -2.01
C LYS A 188 0.42 -7.05 -1.08
N MET A 189 0.83 -5.80 -0.91
CA MET A 189 0.24 -4.86 0.05
C MET A 189 -0.87 -3.98 -0.53
N ARG A 190 -1.30 -4.21 -1.78
CA ARG A 190 -2.27 -3.34 -2.46
C ARG A 190 -3.56 -3.13 -1.67
N SER A 191 -4.12 -4.19 -1.08
CA SER A 191 -5.36 -4.10 -0.30
C SER A 191 -5.21 -3.20 0.93
N LEU A 192 -4.08 -3.31 1.63
CA LEU A 192 -3.75 -2.48 2.80
C LEU A 192 -3.52 -1.01 2.43
N ASN A 193 -2.99 -0.77 1.23
CA ASN A 193 -2.62 0.57 0.76
C ASN A 193 -3.68 1.22 -0.15
N ALA A 194 -4.80 0.56 -0.45
CA ALA A 194 -5.74 0.99 -1.49
C ALA A 194 -6.16 2.48 -1.44
N PRO A 195 -6.41 3.11 -0.27
CA PRO A 195 -6.70 4.54 -0.22
C PRO A 195 -5.55 5.44 -0.70
N ILE A 196 -4.30 5.17 -0.29
CA ILE A 196 -3.15 6.03 -0.62
C ILE A 196 -2.68 5.81 -2.07
N LEU A 197 -2.92 4.62 -2.63
CA LEU A 197 -2.57 4.32 -4.02
C LEU A 197 -3.43 5.11 -5.02
N LYS A 198 -4.58 5.66 -4.60
CA LYS A 198 -5.41 6.53 -5.46
C LYS A 198 -4.78 7.91 -5.65
N GLU A 199 -4.06 8.41 -4.65
CA GLU A 199 -3.45 9.73 -4.66
C GLU A 199 -2.32 9.85 -5.70
N SER A 200 -2.14 11.05 -6.26
CA SER A 200 -1.06 11.34 -7.20
C SER A 200 0.22 11.74 -6.44
N LEU A 201 0.86 10.77 -5.80
CA LEU A 201 2.06 10.95 -5.00
C LEU A 201 3.30 10.34 -5.67
N SER A 202 4.48 10.85 -5.31
CA SER A 202 5.74 10.18 -5.63
C SER A 202 5.83 8.82 -4.93
N TYR A 203 6.64 7.92 -5.48
CA TYR A 203 6.95 6.63 -4.89
C TYR A 203 7.45 6.77 -3.45
N SER A 204 8.37 7.71 -3.18
CA SER A 204 8.89 7.95 -1.82
C SER A 204 7.78 8.33 -0.84
N LYS A 205 6.85 9.20 -1.23
CA LYS A 205 5.71 9.59 -0.39
C LYS A 205 4.71 8.45 -0.20
N LEU A 206 4.53 7.60 -1.20
CA LEU A 206 3.72 6.38 -1.07
C LEU A 206 4.34 5.40 -0.06
N VAL A 207 5.66 5.21 -0.09
CA VAL A 207 6.38 4.39 0.89
C VAL A 207 6.22 4.95 2.30
N GLU A 208 6.41 6.25 2.50
CA GLU A 208 6.22 6.93 3.80
C GLU A 208 4.80 6.70 4.36
N LYS A 209 3.76 6.90 3.54
CA LYS A 209 2.37 6.65 3.95
C LYS A 209 2.09 5.17 4.23
N ALA A 210 2.66 4.26 3.43
CA ALA A 210 2.51 2.82 3.65
C ALA A 210 3.17 2.40 4.98
N GLN A 211 4.35 2.93 5.30
CA GLN A 211 5.02 2.71 6.57
C GLN A 211 4.23 3.24 7.76
N LEU A 212 3.65 4.46 7.65
CA LEU A 212 2.78 5.02 8.68
C LEU A 212 1.57 4.10 8.95
N ARG A 213 0.96 3.57 7.89
CA ARG A 213 -0.13 2.60 8.02
C ARG A 213 0.28 1.30 8.65
N LEU A 214 1.42 0.75 8.23
CA LEU A 214 1.96 -0.46 8.86
C LEU A 214 2.20 -0.23 10.35
N LYS A 215 2.76 0.92 10.75
CA LYS A 215 2.93 1.28 12.16
C LYS A 215 1.60 1.33 12.93
N LEU A 216 0.53 1.84 12.31
CA LEU A 216 -0.82 1.82 12.92
C LEU A 216 -1.41 0.41 13.01
N LEU A 217 -0.99 -0.51 12.14
CA LEU A 217 -1.43 -1.91 12.14
C LEU A 217 -0.57 -2.82 13.03
N SER A 218 0.71 -2.48 13.23
CA SER A 218 1.73 -3.31 13.86
C SER A 218 2.06 -2.91 15.30
N ASP A 219 1.62 -1.74 15.78
CA ASP A 219 1.71 -1.47 17.22
C ASP A 219 0.71 -2.39 17.93
N GLU A 220 1.21 -3.52 18.41
CA GLU A 220 0.47 -4.58 19.12
C GLU A 220 -0.30 -4.05 20.34
N ALA A 221 -0.07 -2.80 20.76
CA ALA A 221 -0.76 -2.15 21.86
C ALA A 221 -1.56 -0.89 21.47
N LYS A 222 -1.86 -0.67 20.18
CA LYS A 222 -2.73 0.45 19.76
C LYS A 222 -4.20 0.08 19.73
N LEU A 223 -5.02 0.87 20.40
CA LEU A 223 -6.47 0.84 20.29
C LEU A 223 -6.92 1.83 19.21
N VAL A 224 -7.55 1.32 18.16
CA VAL A 224 -7.96 2.09 16.98
C VAL A 224 -9.47 2.28 16.99
N ILE A 225 -9.91 3.53 17.02
CA ILE A 225 -11.31 3.96 16.95
C ILE A 225 -11.67 4.22 15.48
N ASP A 226 -12.59 3.44 14.92
CA ASP A 226 -13.08 3.60 13.54
C ASP A 226 -14.51 4.17 13.57
N LEU A 227 -14.61 5.47 13.27
CA LEU A 227 -15.88 6.21 13.34
C LEU A 227 -16.88 5.68 12.32
N ARG A 228 -16.45 5.44 11.08
CA ARG A 228 -17.32 4.99 10.00
C ARG A 228 -17.91 3.60 10.26
N LYS A 229 -17.10 2.68 10.77
CA LYS A 229 -17.56 1.32 11.11
C LYS A 229 -18.28 1.24 12.45
N ARG A 230 -18.17 2.29 13.29
CA ARG A 230 -18.62 2.30 14.68
C ARG A 230 -17.99 1.19 15.50
N GLU A 231 -16.70 0.95 15.28
CA GLU A 231 -15.96 -0.12 15.93
C GLU A 231 -14.71 0.40 16.60
N ILE A 232 -14.36 -0.20 17.72
CA ILE A 232 -13.03 -0.07 18.31
C ILE A 232 -12.30 -1.40 18.10
N ARG A 233 -11.08 -1.31 17.58
CA ARG A 233 -10.21 -2.45 17.29
C ARG A 233 -8.97 -2.41 18.16
N TYR A 234 -8.59 -3.56 18.69
CA TYR A 234 -7.32 -3.76 19.37
C TYR A 234 -6.73 -5.09 18.88
N LYS A 235 -5.50 -5.04 18.35
CA LYS A 235 -4.90 -6.18 17.62
C LYS A 235 -5.84 -6.68 16.50
N ASP A 236 -6.20 -7.96 16.53
CA ASP A 236 -7.08 -8.67 15.60
C ASP A 236 -8.56 -8.70 16.04
N LYS A 237 -8.89 -8.15 17.22
CA LYS A 237 -10.25 -8.13 17.78
C LYS A 237 -10.91 -6.77 17.57
N SER A 238 -12.21 -6.76 17.28
CA SER A 238 -13.02 -5.54 17.26
C SER A 238 -14.37 -5.72 17.95
N VAL A 239 -14.94 -4.60 18.41
CA VAL A 239 -16.27 -4.56 19.02
C VAL A 239 -17.02 -3.30 18.61
N PHE A 240 -18.32 -3.45 18.36
CA PHE A 240 -19.20 -2.40 17.88
C PHE A 240 -19.77 -1.53 19.01
N PHE A 241 -19.84 -0.22 18.78
CA PHE A 241 -20.38 0.79 19.69
C PHE A 241 -21.58 1.49 19.08
N THR A 242 -22.55 1.86 19.92
CA THR A 242 -23.58 2.81 19.50
C THR A 242 -22.93 4.19 19.28
N PRO A 243 -23.54 5.08 18.47
CA PRO A 243 -23.00 6.42 18.24
C PRO A 243 -22.67 7.18 19.53
N ILE A 244 -23.56 7.13 20.54
CA ILE A 244 -23.36 7.81 21.83
C ILE A 244 -22.17 7.24 22.59
N GLU A 245 -22.08 5.90 22.69
CA GLU A 245 -20.96 5.26 23.38
C GLU A 245 -19.62 5.58 22.70
N LEU A 246 -19.58 5.56 21.36
CA LEU A 246 -18.36 5.81 20.60
C LEU A 246 -17.91 7.27 20.72
N VAL A 247 -18.84 8.23 20.61
CA VAL A 247 -18.51 9.66 20.72
C VAL A 247 -18.05 10.03 22.14
N ILE A 248 -18.66 9.46 23.17
CA ILE A 248 -18.19 9.65 24.55
C ILE A 248 -16.77 9.12 24.69
N TYR A 249 -16.51 7.88 24.25
CA TYR A 249 -15.16 7.31 24.35
C TYR A 249 -14.13 8.09 23.53
N LEU A 250 -14.48 8.48 22.29
CA LEU A 250 -13.67 9.35 21.42
C LEU A 250 -13.31 10.66 22.14
N THR A 251 -14.27 11.28 22.82
CA THR A 251 -14.04 12.56 23.54
C THR A 251 -13.01 12.41 24.65
N PHE A 252 -13.04 11.30 25.41
CA PHE A 252 -12.00 11.02 26.40
C PHE A 252 -10.63 10.78 25.75
N CYS A 253 -10.59 10.07 24.61
CA CYS A 253 -9.36 9.84 23.86
C CYS A 253 -8.76 11.14 23.30
N GLU A 254 -9.58 12.04 22.75
CA GLU A 254 -9.14 13.35 22.27
C GLU A 254 -8.59 14.22 23.41
N ILE A 255 -9.31 14.29 24.54
CA ILE A 255 -8.84 15.05 25.71
C ILE A 255 -7.50 14.51 26.20
N LYS A 256 -7.32 13.17 26.20
CA LYS A 256 -6.05 12.52 26.53
C LYS A 256 -4.93 12.91 25.57
N ILE A 257 -5.20 12.97 24.26
CA ILE A 257 -4.23 13.35 23.23
C ILE A 257 -3.85 14.84 23.32
N GLU A 258 -4.85 15.72 23.50
CA GLU A 258 -4.69 17.17 23.45
C GLU A 258 -4.08 17.75 24.73
N SER A 259 -4.50 17.27 25.89
CA SER A 259 -4.23 17.96 27.16
C SER A 259 -3.97 17.07 28.37
N ASP A 260 -4.19 15.75 28.24
CA ASP A 260 -4.12 14.79 29.36
C ASP A 260 -4.93 15.20 30.60
N LYS A 261 -6.01 15.96 30.37
CA LYS A 261 -6.90 16.43 31.44
C LYS A 261 -7.89 15.35 31.86
N LYS A 262 -8.32 15.45 33.11
CA LYS A 262 -9.46 14.69 33.65
C LYS A 262 -10.73 15.52 33.55
N ILE A 263 -11.86 14.86 33.35
CA ILE A 263 -13.18 15.49 33.24
C ILE A 263 -13.89 15.35 34.58
N GLY A 264 -14.26 16.46 35.21
CA GLY A 264 -15.03 16.47 36.46
C GLY A 264 -16.49 16.05 36.26
N VAL A 265 -17.21 15.66 37.33
CA VAL A 265 -18.66 15.39 37.22
C VAL A 265 -19.42 16.66 36.82
N SER A 266 -19.02 17.80 37.37
CA SER A 266 -19.58 19.12 37.03
C SER A 266 -19.45 19.46 35.54
N GLU A 267 -18.31 19.14 34.93
CA GLU A 267 -18.08 19.33 33.49
C GLU A 267 -18.92 18.37 32.64
N LEU A 268 -19.07 17.10 33.03
CA LEU A 268 -19.95 16.15 32.32
C LEU A 268 -21.42 16.58 32.35
N GLN A 269 -21.84 17.22 33.42
CA GLN A 269 -23.18 17.76 33.61
C GLN A 269 -23.36 19.13 32.96
N SER A 270 -22.31 19.72 32.40
CA SER A 270 -22.38 21.04 31.78
C SER A 270 -23.08 20.96 30.43
N LYS A 271 -23.68 22.09 30.05
CA LYS A 271 -24.35 22.21 28.76
C LYS A 271 -23.33 22.22 27.62
N GLU A 272 -22.16 22.80 27.85
CA GLU A 272 -21.04 22.85 26.91
C GLU A 272 -20.55 21.44 26.53
N PHE A 273 -20.45 20.53 27.51
CA PHE A 273 -20.06 19.15 27.24
C PHE A 273 -21.12 18.42 26.39
N ALA A 274 -22.40 18.62 26.71
CA ALA A 274 -23.49 18.06 25.93
C ALA A 274 -23.52 18.59 24.49
N GLU A 275 -23.34 19.90 24.29
CA GLU A 275 -23.26 20.53 22.97
C GLU A 275 -22.08 19.99 22.15
N LYS A 276 -20.91 19.78 22.77
CA LYS A 276 -19.73 19.17 22.12
C LYS A 276 -20.01 17.75 21.63
N LEU A 277 -20.66 16.92 22.44
CA LEU A 277 -21.02 15.55 22.04
C LEU A 277 -22.06 15.55 20.91
N LEU A 278 -23.02 16.44 20.97
CA LEU A 278 -24.09 16.58 19.99
C LEU A 278 -23.57 16.99 18.62
N PHE A 279 -22.62 17.93 18.61
CA PHE A 279 -21.90 18.35 17.41
C PHE A 279 -21.23 17.13 16.74
N LYS A 280 -20.44 16.36 17.49
CA LYS A 280 -19.77 15.15 16.97
C LYS A 280 -20.75 14.07 16.49
N LEU A 281 -21.85 13.86 17.21
CA LEU A 281 -22.90 12.93 16.79
C LEU A 281 -23.54 13.33 15.47
N THR A 282 -23.76 14.63 15.28
CA THR A 282 -24.30 15.17 14.03
C THR A 282 -23.28 15.04 12.91
N GLU A 283 -22.02 15.44 13.16
CA GLU A 283 -20.92 15.43 12.20
C GLU A 283 -20.59 14.03 11.67
N TYR A 284 -20.42 13.04 12.56
CA TYR A 284 -19.92 11.72 12.18
C TYR A 284 -21.01 10.69 11.91
N PHE A 285 -22.23 10.89 12.44
CA PHE A 285 -23.28 9.87 12.38
C PHE A 285 -24.60 10.36 11.78
N ASN A 286 -24.72 11.63 11.36
CA ASN A 286 -25.99 12.24 10.97
C ASN A 286 -27.10 11.96 12.00
N TYR A 287 -26.73 11.95 13.28
CA TYR A 287 -27.62 11.52 14.35
C TYR A 287 -28.75 12.54 14.53
N TYR A 288 -29.99 12.13 14.28
CA TYR A 288 -31.16 12.96 14.52
C TYR A 288 -31.65 12.80 15.95
N TYR A 289 -31.96 13.92 16.61
CA TYR A 289 -32.60 13.93 17.92
C TYR A 289 -33.70 14.99 17.95
N ASP A 290 -34.74 14.74 18.75
CA ASP A 290 -35.88 15.64 18.85
C ASP A 290 -35.55 16.85 19.74
N LEU A 291 -35.49 18.03 19.13
CA LEU A 291 -35.26 19.31 19.81
C LEU A 291 -36.39 19.69 20.78
N LYS A 292 -37.54 18.99 20.73
CA LYS A 292 -38.69 19.24 21.61
C LYS A 292 -38.59 18.54 22.97
N ASP A 293 -37.69 17.57 23.14
CA ASP A 293 -37.48 16.89 24.42
C ASP A 293 -36.59 17.72 25.36
N SER A 294 -37.21 18.61 26.14
CA SER A 294 -36.53 19.46 27.12
C SER A 294 -35.84 18.71 28.27
N HIS A 295 -36.04 17.40 28.41
CA HIS A 295 -35.40 16.57 29.43
C HIS A 295 -34.22 15.76 28.90
N HIS A 296 -33.95 15.82 27.60
CA HIS A 296 -32.87 15.08 26.98
C HIS A 296 -31.49 15.59 27.42
N TRP A 297 -30.53 14.67 27.56
CA TRP A 297 -29.17 14.98 28.02
C TRP A 297 -28.44 15.99 27.13
N SER A 298 -28.80 16.07 25.85
CA SER A 298 -28.23 17.02 24.90
C SER A 298 -28.61 18.49 25.20
N ILE A 299 -29.63 18.70 26.05
CA ILE A 299 -30.11 20.03 26.46
C ILE A 299 -29.73 20.33 27.92
N LYS A 300 -29.82 19.34 28.82
CA LYS A 300 -29.59 19.51 30.26
C LYS A 300 -28.21 19.11 30.77
N GLY A 301 -27.35 18.55 29.91
CA GLY A 301 -26.10 17.91 30.34
C GLY A 301 -26.29 16.42 30.64
N ILE A 302 -25.19 15.67 30.72
CA ILE A 302 -25.24 14.24 31.01
C ILE A 302 -25.29 14.05 32.52
N SER A 303 -26.40 13.51 33.04
CA SER A 303 -26.52 13.19 34.46
C SER A 303 -25.46 12.16 34.89
N SER A 304 -25.00 12.23 36.14
CA SER A 304 -23.96 11.32 36.63
C SER A 304 -24.38 9.85 36.56
N GLU A 305 -25.65 9.56 36.79
CA GLU A 305 -26.21 8.21 36.70
C GLU A 305 -26.21 7.70 35.26
N TYR A 306 -26.64 8.54 34.32
CA TYR A 306 -26.65 8.20 32.90
C TYR A 306 -25.22 8.00 32.36
N PHE A 307 -24.29 8.88 32.73
CA PHE A 307 -22.88 8.72 32.38
C PHE A 307 -22.30 7.41 32.93
N ARG A 308 -22.54 7.09 34.21
CA ARG A 308 -22.07 5.84 34.82
C ARG A 308 -22.60 4.60 34.08
N SER A 309 -23.86 4.65 33.64
CA SER A 309 -24.46 3.59 32.82
C SER A 309 -23.75 3.43 31.48
N ILE A 310 -23.55 4.52 30.74
CA ILE A 310 -22.83 4.48 29.44
C ILE A 310 -21.38 4.04 29.62
N ARG A 311 -20.68 4.58 30.61
CA ARG A 311 -19.31 4.19 30.95
C ARG A 311 -19.20 2.70 31.22
N SER A 312 -20.14 2.14 31.99
CA SER A 312 -20.15 0.69 32.27
C SER A 312 -20.33 -0.14 30.99
N LYS A 313 -21.19 0.30 30.07
CA LYS A 313 -21.36 -0.35 28.77
C LYS A 313 -20.09 -0.27 27.92
N ILE A 314 -19.46 0.91 27.86
CA ILE A 314 -18.19 1.12 27.15
C ILE A 314 -17.11 0.18 27.70
N ASN A 315 -16.87 0.21 29.01
CA ASN A 315 -15.84 -0.61 29.64
C ASN A 315 -16.14 -2.11 29.48
N SER A 316 -17.41 -2.52 29.55
CA SER A 316 -17.81 -3.92 29.29
C SER A 316 -17.54 -4.35 27.84
N LYS A 317 -17.72 -3.47 26.86
CA LYS A 317 -17.40 -3.76 25.46
C LYS A 317 -15.88 -3.84 25.25
N LEU A 318 -15.11 -2.93 25.82
CA LEU A 318 -13.65 -2.99 25.78
C LEU A 318 -13.13 -4.28 26.42
N ASN A 319 -13.71 -4.72 27.54
CA ASN A 319 -13.37 -5.98 28.19
C ASN A 319 -13.60 -7.22 27.30
N SER A 320 -14.45 -7.14 26.27
CA SER A 320 -14.64 -8.25 25.33
C SER A 320 -13.47 -8.44 24.35
N ILE A 321 -12.64 -7.40 24.17
CA ILE A 321 -11.51 -7.40 23.23
C ILE A 321 -10.13 -7.22 23.89
N LEU A 322 -10.08 -6.84 25.17
CA LEU A 322 -8.86 -6.60 25.94
C LEU A 322 -8.70 -7.63 27.08
N THR A 323 -7.46 -7.93 27.45
CA THR A 323 -7.18 -8.63 28.72
C THR A 323 -7.43 -7.71 29.93
N PRO A 324 -7.53 -8.24 31.17
CA PRO A 324 -7.69 -7.38 32.35
C PRO A 324 -6.59 -6.33 32.53
N GLU A 325 -5.34 -6.67 32.19
CA GLU A 325 -4.21 -5.74 32.23
C GLU A 325 -4.33 -4.64 31.18
N GLU A 326 -4.66 -5.02 29.94
CA GLU A 326 -4.88 -4.07 28.84
C GLU A 326 -6.09 -3.16 29.13
N LEU A 327 -7.19 -3.72 29.66
CA LEU A 327 -8.39 -2.96 30.01
C LEU A 327 -8.08 -1.84 31.01
N PHE A 328 -7.18 -2.07 31.97
CA PHE A 328 -6.77 -1.04 32.91
C PHE A 328 -6.20 0.19 32.20
N GLU A 329 -5.49 0.00 31.10
CA GLU A 329 -4.94 1.10 30.30
C GLU A 329 -6.03 1.88 29.56
N PHE A 330 -6.99 1.19 28.94
CA PHE A 330 -7.94 1.78 27.98
C PHE A 330 -9.30 2.15 28.55
N GLN A 331 -9.69 1.63 29.70
CA GLN A 331 -11.00 1.94 30.27
C GLN A 331 -11.11 3.38 30.77
N ILE A 332 -12.34 3.89 30.80
CA ILE A 332 -12.61 5.15 31.50
C ILE A 332 -12.58 4.86 33.00
N THR A 333 -11.53 5.35 33.67
CA THR A 333 -11.29 5.20 35.11
C THR A 333 -11.92 6.35 35.90
N THR A 334 -12.13 6.13 37.20
CA THR A 334 -12.61 7.17 38.13
C THR A 334 -11.52 7.50 39.12
N GLU A 335 -11.27 8.79 39.34
CA GLU A 335 -10.44 9.32 40.40
C GLU A 335 -11.36 10.05 41.40
N ARG A 336 -11.51 9.47 42.60
CA ARG A 336 -12.35 10.04 43.65
C ARG A 336 -11.56 11.10 44.41
N ILE A 337 -12.01 12.34 44.35
CA ILE A 337 -11.50 13.45 45.17
C ILE A 337 -12.62 13.87 46.11
N TYR A 338 -12.27 14.27 47.34
CA TYR A 338 -13.24 14.76 48.30
C TYR A 338 -13.95 16.00 47.72
N GLY A 339 -15.25 15.89 47.44
CA GLY A 339 -16.09 16.98 46.90
C GLY A 339 -16.42 16.90 45.40
N ASP A 340 -15.61 16.29 44.55
CA ASP A 340 -15.94 16.07 43.13
C ASP A 340 -15.15 14.87 42.55
N SER A 341 -15.84 13.93 41.90
CA SER A 341 -15.17 12.81 41.22
C SER A 341 -14.76 13.23 39.82
N SER A 342 -13.65 12.70 39.31
CA SER A 342 -13.22 12.95 37.94
C SER A 342 -12.97 11.66 37.18
N TYR A 343 -13.03 11.74 35.86
CA TYR A 343 -12.86 10.60 34.96
C TYR A 343 -11.73 10.87 33.98
N LYS A 344 -10.99 9.81 33.63
CA LYS A 344 -9.91 9.87 32.63
C LYS A 344 -9.63 8.49 32.04
N ILE A 345 -8.95 8.48 30.91
CA ILE A 345 -8.30 7.29 30.37
C ILE A 345 -6.79 7.43 30.64
N VAL A 346 -6.15 6.36 31.13
CA VAL A 346 -4.73 6.39 31.51
C VAL A 346 -3.79 5.99 30.36
N THR A 347 -4.34 5.49 29.26
CA THR A 347 -3.63 5.06 28.04
C THR A 347 -2.59 6.08 27.58
N PRO A 348 -1.33 5.69 27.32
CA PRO A 348 -0.36 6.56 26.65
C PRO A 348 -0.88 7.07 25.31
N LYS A 349 -0.70 8.36 24.99
CA LYS A 349 -1.29 8.98 23.77
C LYS A 349 -0.89 8.26 22.48
N GLU A 350 0.32 7.72 22.44
CA GLU A 350 0.85 6.94 21.33
C GLU A 350 0.14 5.60 21.13
N LYS A 351 -0.61 5.09 22.11
CA LYS A 351 -1.42 3.88 22.00
C LYS A 351 -2.85 4.13 21.51
N ILE A 352 -3.21 5.37 21.17
CA ILE A 352 -4.54 5.74 20.67
C ILE A 352 -4.44 6.06 19.17
N GLY A 353 -5.21 5.33 18.35
CA GLY A 353 -5.40 5.64 16.94
C GLY A 353 -6.85 6.03 16.66
N ILE A 354 -7.07 7.07 15.85
CA ILE A 354 -8.41 7.51 15.46
C ILE A 354 -8.48 7.54 13.93
N ASN A 355 -9.45 6.82 13.36
CA ASN A 355 -9.80 6.85 11.95
C ASN A 355 -11.14 7.58 11.77
N TYR A 356 -11.08 8.79 11.21
CA TYR A 356 -12.25 9.63 10.92
C TYR A 356 -12.91 9.29 9.56
N ASP A 357 -12.23 8.55 8.68
CA ASP A 357 -12.62 8.29 7.27
C ASP A 357 -13.42 7.01 7.01
#